data_AF-A0A5E4PEX0-F1
#
_entry.id   AF-A0A5E4PEX0-F1
#
_cell.length_a   1.000
_cell.length_b   1.000
_cell.length_c   1.000
_cell.angle_alpha   90.00
_cell.angle_beta   90.00
_cell.angle_gamma   90.00
#
_symmetry.space_group_name_H-M   'P 1'
#
loop_
_entity.id
_entity.type
_entity.pdbx_description
1 polymer ?
#
loop_
_entity_poly.entity_id
_entity_poly.type
_entity_poly.pdbx_seq_one_letter_code
_entity_poly.pdbx_strand_id
1 'polypeptide(L)'
;MKLQSEYVDIYQYPTKIARLNEKADVVFGDLDGNAIKFLYFLIREGILDLQPADYQKLVSIYQTPIERLSKAAISEFHHVVSNAKISQPLPKIHMIGDDLADRGQNDLFTLFIYEKLNKEKADFEVLHSNHGAQFLKQYDIGLDNENMTLYRGAHHSFGLSLHNMQDLLDRELISLQEVTGLVDQHYLPRLKLLSYIVENDQLKILSHAPVDESRVKNLAALFGVTYTEASAQDMAAMLDRINNIFQILCQGPLDSSQPDRVKELARLCEVEYSGGSIMEIDQTIRKINAVMGAGIDVTQPGFLQQISVIPQIEVLLNDRYSDLKKTAASMTSHTGTVPPSFVTNIHGHVSTEAFPASAGLKWRYVNLDGNLGKGKINQETYIVLTSNHDYKSILTMEAAAARSSHSLQHSVSASLEKVGLLAHPHKPAAPQTTLIEAEKDKNNPSKNV
;
A
#
# COMPACT_ATOMS: atom_id res chain seq x y z
N MET A 1 -13.00 -4.18 -17.42
CA MET A 1 -12.84 -3.64 -16.05
C MET A 1 -13.76 -2.45 -15.85
N LYS A 2 -14.47 -2.38 -14.71
CA LYS A 2 -15.33 -1.25 -14.35
C LYS A 2 -14.79 -0.61 -13.08
N LEU A 3 -14.44 0.68 -13.16
CA LEU A 3 -14.13 1.51 -11.99
C LEU A 3 -15.44 1.93 -11.34
N GLN A 4 -15.63 1.62 -10.07
CA GLN A 4 -16.73 2.14 -9.29
C GLN A 4 -16.18 3.18 -8.34
N SER A 5 -16.77 4.38 -8.31
CA SER A 5 -16.41 5.43 -7.37
C SER A 5 -17.67 6.04 -6.75
N GLU A 6 -17.83 5.96 -5.43
CA GLU A 6 -18.89 6.69 -4.74
C GLU A 6 -18.45 7.15 -3.34
N TYR A 7 -19.05 8.25 -2.87
CA TYR A 7 -18.87 8.72 -1.51
C TYR A 7 -19.72 7.87 -0.56
N VAL A 8 -19.08 7.34 0.47
CA VAL A 8 -19.71 6.46 1.46
C VAL A 8 -19.36 6.89 2.87
N ASP A 9 -20.27 6.62 3.80
CA ASP A 9 -19.95 6.61 5.22
C ASP A 9 -19.65 5.16 5.62
N ILE A 10 -18.36 4.86 5.80
CA ILE A 10 -17.91 3.51 6.18
C ILE A 10 -18.34 3.15 7.60
N TYR A 11 -18.78 4.08 8.44
CA TYR A 11 -19.29 3.77 9.78
C TYR A 11 -20.76 3.35 9.77
N GLN A 12 -21.42 3.46 8.61
CA GLN A 12 -22.74 2.88 8.37
C GLN A 12 -22.61 1.57 7.60
N TYR A 13 -23.50 0.62 7.90
CA TYR A 13 -23.56 -0.64 7.16
C TYR A 13 -23.84 -0.37 5.66
N PRO A 14 -23.17 -1.06 4.71
CA PRO A 14 -23.38 -0.81 3.29
C PRO A 14 -24.82 -1.10 2.87
N THR A 15 -25.46 -0.12 2.24
CA THR A 15 -26.86 -0.25 1.76
C THR A 15 -26.96 -0.98 0.42
N LYS A 16 -25.85 -1.06 -0.32
CA LYS A 16 -25.72 -1.80 -1.57
C LYS A 16 -24.68 -2.88 -1.38
N ILE A 17 -25.07 -4.13 -1.61
CA ILE A 17 -24.17 -5.28 -1.60
C ILE A 17 -24.17 -5.87 -3.01
N ALA A 18 -22.99 -5.97 -3.60
CA ALA A 18 -22.78 -6.58 -4.89
C ALA A 18 -23.13 -8.07 -4.84
N ARG A 19 -23.64 -8.60 -5.94
CA ARG A 19 -23.70 -10.04 -6.16
C ARG A 19 -22.41 -10.43 -6.87
N LEU A 20 -21.54 -11.13 -6.16
CA LEU A 20 -20.28 -11.61 -6.73
C LEU A 20 -20.56 -12.45 -7.98
N ASN A 21 -19.77 -12.21 -9.02
CA ASN A 21 -19.61 -13.13 -10.13
C ASN A 21 -18.35 -13.95 -9.86
N GLU A 22 -18.41 -15.27 -10.07
CA GLU A 22 -17.37 -16.24 -9.73
C GLU A 22 -16.02 -16.03 -10.43
N LYS A 23 -15.91 -15.04 -11.33
CA LYS A 23 -14.76 -14.83 -12.23
C LYS A 23 -14.15 -13.43 -12.17
N ALA A 24 -14.59 -12.57 -11.26
CA ALA A 24 -14.05 -11.21 -11.18
C ALA A 24 -12.93 -11.13 -10.15
N ASP A 25 -11.85 -10.42 -10.47
CA ASP A 25 -10.90 -9.91 -9.49
C ASP A 25 -11.49 -8.65 -8.85
N VAL A 26 -11.20 -8.46 -7.57
CA VAL A 26 -11.59 -7.28 -6.81
C VAL A 26 -10.32 -6.58 -6.32
N VAL A 27 -10.14 -5.33 -6.71
CA VAL A 27 -9.01 -4.51 -6.28
C VAL A 27 -9.48 -3.44 -5.31
N PHE A 28 -8.93 -3.47 -4.09
CA PHE A 28 -9.11 -2.45 -3.05
C PHE A 28 -7.96 -1.44 -3.12
N GLY A 29 -8.30 -0.15 -3.11
CA GLY A 29 -7.34 0.94 -3.00
C GLY A 29 -6.71 1.06 -1.59
N ASP A 30 -6.16 2.23 -1.30
CA ASP A 30 -5.56 2.60 -0.01
C ASP A 30 -6.57 2.40 1.15
N LEU A 31 -6.17 1.60 2.15
CA LEU A 31 -6.99 1.29 3.32
C LEU A 31 -6.77 2.26 4.49
N ASP A 32 -5.77 3.14 4.45
CA ASP A 32 -5.38 4.08 5.51
C ASP A 32 -5.28 3.44 6.91
N GLY A 33 -4.91 2.17 7.02
CA GLY A 33 -4.86 1.42 8.28
C GLY A 33 -6.23 1.18 8.92
N ASN A 34 -7.32 1.36 8.17
CA ASN A 34 -8.69 1.38 8.70
C ASN A 34 -9.42 0.05 8.53
N ALA A 35 -9.48 -0.75 9.61
CA ALA A 35 -10.16 -2.04 9.63
C ALA A 35 -11.67 -1.96 9.30
N ILE A 36 -12.36 -0.86 9.63
CA ILE A 36 -13.78 -0.68 9.30
C ILE A 36 -13.95 -0.43 7.80
N LYS A 37 -13.06 0.35 7.18
CA LYS A 37 -13.01 0.54 5.72
C LYS A 37 -12.83 -0.80 5.01
N PHE A 38 -11.93 -1.64 5.53
CA PHE A 38 -11.69 -2.98 4.98
C PHE A 38 -12.93 -3.88 5.11
N LEU A 39 -13.56 -3.96 6.28
CA LEU A 39 -14.81 -4.70 6.47
C LEU A 39 -15.94 -4.18 5.56
N TYR A 40 -16.07 -2.86 5.44
CA TYR A 40 -17.05 -2.24 4.55
C TYR A 40 -16.85 -2.72 3.12
N PHE A 41 -15.61 -2.74 2.61
CA PHE A 41 -15.30 -3.19 1.25
C PHE A 41 -15.65 -4.68 1.06
N LEU A 42 -15.27 -5.52 2.02
CA LEU A 42 -15.59 -6.96 1.96
C LEU A 42 -17.10 -7.22 1.97
N ILE A 43 -17.87 -6.55 2.82
CA ILE A 43 -19.33 -6.73 2.90
C ILE A 43 -20.00 -6.19 1.64
N ARG A 44 -19.57 -5.02 1.20
CA ARG A 44 -20.15 -4.36 0.03
C ARG A 44 -19.90 -5.12 -1.26
N GLU A 45 -18.73 -5.71 -1.44
CA GLU A 45 -18.48 -6.61 -2.57
C GLU A 45 -19.13 -7.98 -2.37
N GLY A 46 -19.82 -8.23 -1.25
CA GLY A 46 -20.49 -9.50 -0.99
C GLY A 46 -19.54 -10.64 -0.62
N ILE A 47 -18.28 -10.34 -0.31
CA ILE A 47 -17.24 -11.29 0.11
C ILE A 47 -17.50 -11.75 1.55
N LEU A 48 -17.88 -10.83 2.44
CA LEU A 48 -18.17 -11.10 3.84
C LEU A 48 -19.66 -10.85 4.13
N ASP A 49 -20.35 -11.84 4.68
CA ASP A 49 -21.70 -11.71 5.22
C ASP A 49 -21.62 -11.49 6.74
N LEU A 50 -22.03 -10.30 7.15
CA LEU A 50 -22.06 -9.85 8.54
C LEU A 50 -23.39 -9.13 8.79
N GLN A 51 -24.02 -9.39 9.93
CA GLN A 51 -25.28 -8.73 10.24
C GLN A 51 -25.06 -7.23 10.53
N PRO A 52 -26.02 -6.35 10.19
CA PRO A 52 -25.89 -4.91 10.45
C PRO A 52 -25.64 -4.57 11.93
N ALA A 53 -26.25 -5.32 12.85
CA ALA A 53 -26.03 -5.12 14.29
C ALA A 53 -24.59 -5.44 14.71
N ASP A 54 -24.01 -6.52 14.17
CA ASP A 54 -22.64 -6.92 14.43
C ASP A 54 -21.65 -5.92 13.84
N TYR A 55 -21.91 -5.42 12.62
CA TYR A 55 -21.12 -4.35 12.02
C TYR A 55 -21.08 -3.09 12.89
N GLN A 56 -22.23 -2.65 13.40
CA GLN A 56 -22.29 -1.49 14.29
C GLN A 56 -21.57 -1.72 15.62
N LYS A 57 -21.55 -2.98 16.11
CA LYS A 57 -20.75 -3.37 17.26
C LYS A 57 -19.26 -3.22 17.00
N LEU A 58 -18.78 -3.70 15.84
CA LEU A 58 -17.38 -3.55 15.42
C LEU A 58 -17.00 -2.07 15.28
N VAL A 59 -17.86 -1.25 14.67
CA VAL A 59 -17.66 0.21 14.56
C VAL A 59 -17.53 0.85 15.95
N SER A 60 -18.42 0.52 16.88
CA SER A 60 -18.37 1.05 18.25
C SER A 60 -17.09 0.67 18.99
N ILE A 61 -16.60 -0.57 18.80
CA ILE A 61 -15.34 -1.01 19.40
C ILE A 61 -14.17 -0.26 18.76
N TYR A 62 -14.13 -0.18 17.42
CA TYR A 62 -13.08 0.51 16.66
C TYR A 62 -12.97 2.00 17.01
N GLN A 63 -14.09 2.67 17.27
CA GLN A 63 -14.13 4.08 17.66
C GLN A 63 -13.88 4.32 19.16
N THR A 64 -13.70 3.27 19.96
CA THR A 64 -13.39 3.43 21.39
C THR A 64 -11.97 3.99 21.54
N PRO A 65 -11.77 5.10 22.28
CA PRO A 65 -10.43 5.63 22.56
C PRO A 65 -9.51 4.55 23.12
N ILE A 66 -8.26 4.52 22.68
CA ILE A 66 -7.34 3.41 22.97
C ILE A 66 -7.20 3.16 24.47
N GLU A 67 -7.16 4.22 25.28
CA GLU A 67 -7.01 4.17 26.74
C GLU A 67 -8.23 3.52 27.44
N ARG A 68 -9.37 3.45 26.74
CA ARG A 68 -10.61 2.84 27.22
C ARG A 68 -10.88 1.48 26.59
N LEU A 69 -10.10 1.08 25.59
CA LEU A 69 -10.24 -0.22 24.97
C LEU A 69 -9.85 -1.31 25.99
N SER A 70 -10.68 -2.35 26.08
CA SER A 70 -10.53 -3.44 27.05
C SER A 70 -10.30 -4.77 26.35
N LYS A 71 -9.69 -5.73 27.07
CA LYS A 71 -9.50 -7.10 26.57
C LYS A 71 -10.80 -7.77 26.13
N ALA A 72 -11.91 -7.49 26.83
CA ALA A 72 -13.23 -8.00 26.47
C ALA A 72 -13.72 -7.41 25.14
N ALA A 73 -13.53 -6.11 24.91
CA ALA A 73 -13.89 -5.47 23.64
C ALA A 73 -13.04 -5.98 22.47
N ILE A 74 -11.73 -6.19 22.68
CA ILE A 74 -10.84 -6.79 21.68
C ILE A 74 -11.28 -8.21 21.34
N SER A 75 -11.57 -9.01 22.37
CA SER A 75 -12.06 -10.39 22.20
C SER A 75 -13.41 -10.41 21.47
N GLU A 76 -14.30 -9.46 21.76
CA GLU A 76 -15.58 -9.33 21.08
C GLU A 76 -15.39 -8.96 19.60
N PHE A 77 -14.48 -8.03 19.28
CA PHE A 77 -14.16 -7.69 17.89
C PHE A 77 -13.70 -8.92 17.12
N HIS A 78 -12.72 -9.65 17.66
CA HIS A 78 -12.22 -10.88 17.06
C HIS A 78 -13.33 -11.94 16.93
N HIS A 79 -14.13 -12.15 17.98
CA HIS A 79 -15.22 -13.11 17.96
C HIS A 79 -16.23 -12.83 16.83
N VAL A 80 -16.67 -11.57 16.69
CA VAL A 80 -17.60 -11.18 15.63
C VAL A 80 -16.99 -11.38 14.24
N VAL A 81 -15.74 -10.97 14.01
CA VAL A 81 -15.05 -11.16 12.72
C VAL A 81 -14.85 -12.65 12.40
N SER A 82 -14.45 -13.45 13.39
CA SER A 82 -14.19 -14.88 13.22
C SER A 82 -15.46 -15.66 12.83
N ASN A 83 -16.62 -15.25 13.33
CA ASN A 83 -17.92 -15.88 13.07
C ASN A 83 -18.67 -15.33 11.86
N ALA A 84 -18.19 -14.22 11.26
CA ALA A 84 -18.70 -13.73 9.99
C ALA A 84 -18.61 -14.82 8.92
N LYS A 85 -19.53 -14.84 7.96
CA LYS A 85 -19.50 -15.85 6.90
C LYS A 85 -18.78 -15.29 5.70
N ILE A 86 -17.94 -16.11 5.07
CA ILE A 86 -17.35 -15.76 3.78
C ILE A 86 -18.23 -16.36 2.68
N SER A 87 -18.75 -15.50 1.81
CA SER A 87 -19.59 -15.92 0.69
C SER A 87 -18.77 -16.69 -0.33
N GLN A 88 -19.41 -17.67 -0.99
CA GLN A 88 -18.78 -18.44 -2.05
C GLN A 88 -19.61 -18.35 -3.35
N PRO A 89 -18.96 -18.42 -4.51
CA PRO A 89 -17.49 -18.48 -4.69
C PRO A 89 -16.82 -17.12 -4.50
N LEU A 90 -15.54 -17.18 -4.12
CA LEU A 90 -14.74 -15.99 -3.85
C LEU A 90 -14.02 -15.44 -5.08
N PRO A 91 -14.05 -14.11 -5.30
CA PRO A 91 -13.10 -13.46 -6.19
C PRO A 91 -11.69 -13.52 -5.60
N LYS A 92 -10.67 -13.32 -6.44
CA LYS A 92 -9.35 -12.94 -5.93
C LYS A 92 -9.37 -11.49 -5.46
N ILE A 93 -8.80 -11.24 -4.29
CA ILE A 93 -8.77 -9.92 -3.64
C ILE A 93 -7.35 -9.35 -3.72
N HIS A 94 -7.21 -8.19 -4.32
CA HIS A 94 -5.95 -7.46 -4.40
C HIS A 94 -6.04 -6.20 -3.54
N MET A 95 -5.17 -6.08 -2.53
CA MET A 95 -5.08 -4.88 -1.70
C MET A 95 -3.87 -4.07 -2.10
N ILE A 96 -4.06 -2.80 -2.46
CA ILE A 96 -2.99 -1.95 -2.96
C ILE A 96 -2.03 -1.46 -1.85
N GLY A 97 -2.34 -1.73 -0.58
CA GLY A 97 -1.47 -1.48 0.57
C GLY A 97 -2.03 -0.41 1.49
N ASP A 98 -1.14 0.18 2.31
CA ASP A 98 -1.48 1.12 3.40
C ASP A 98 -2.55 0.55 4.33
N ASP A 99 -2.47 -0.76 4.57
CA ASP A 99 -3.37 -1.55 5.39
C ASP A 99 -2.97 -1.60 6.88
N LEU A 100 -1.68 -1.39 7.16
CA LEU A 100 -1.08 -1.36 8.50
C LEU A 100 -0.16 -0.15 8.68
N ALA A 101 0.07 0.26 9.93
CA ALA A 101 0.92 1.37 10.32
C ALA A 101 0.59 2.70 9.61
N ASP A 102 -0.70 2.98 9.42
CA ASP A 102 -1.22 4.24 8.89
C ASP A 102 -2.20 4.92 9.89
N ARG A 103 -3.04 5.85 9.42
CA ARG A 103 -3.91 6.75 10.19
C ARG A 103 -5.07 6.09 10.93
N GLY A 104 -5.35 4.82 10.65
CA GLY A 104 -6.44 4.09 11.30
C GLY A 104 -6.24 3.88 12.80
N GLN A 105 -7.18 3.18 13.44
CA GLN A 105 -7.22 3.10 14.89
C GLN A 105 -6.36 2.01 15.49
N ASN A 106 -6.23 0.83 14.88
CA ASN A 106 -5.43 -0.24 15.47
C ASN A 106 -5.12 -1.34 14.45
N ASP A 107 -3.84 -1.65 14.25
CA ASP A 107 -3.37 -2.68 13.31
C ASP A 107 -3.89 -4.09 13.65
N LEU A 108 -4.11 -4.38 14.95
CA LEU A 108 -4.64 -5.68 15.40
C LEU A 108 -5.97 -6.02 14.73
N PHE A 109 -6.84 -5.03 14.54
CA PHE A 109 -8.15 -5.26 13.95
C PHE A 109 -8.07 -5.61 12.46
N THR A 110 -7.12 -5.04 11.73
CA THR A 110 -6.83 -5.44 10.35
C THR A 110 -6.29 -6.88 10.31
N LEU A 111 -5.39 -7.23 11.24
CA LEU A 111 -4.82 -8.58 11.33
C LEU A 111 -5.88 -9.67 11.61
N PHE A 112 -6.91 -9.40 12.43
CA PHE A 112 -8.03 -10.34 12.62
C PHE A 112 -8.84 -10.57 11.33
N ILE A 113 -8.94 -9.56 10.46
CA ILE A 113 -9.61 -9.71 9.17
C ILE A 113 -8.76 -10.61 8.24
N TYR A 114 -7.44 -10.43 8.23
CA TYR A 114 -6.54 -11.33 7.49
C TYR A 114 -6.59 -12.77 7.97
N GLU A 115 -6.61 -12.98 9.29
CA GLU A 115 -6.82 -14.30 9.88
C GLU A 115 -8.11 -14.94 9.37
N LYS A 116 -9.22 -14.19 9.37
CA LYS A 116 -10.51 -14.70 8.87
C LYS A 116 -10.44 -15.08 7.40
N LEU A 117 -9.93 -14.20 6.54
CA LEU A 117 -9.80 -14.47 5.10
C LEU A 117 -8.92 -15.70 4.86
N ASN A 118 -7.81 -15.83 5.59
CA ASN A 118 -6.89 -16.96 5.45
C ASN A 118 -7.51 -18.29 5.93
N LYS A 119 -8.18 -18.31 7.09
CA LYS A 119 -8.86 -19.50 7.62
C LYS A 119 -9.96 -20.01 6.70
N GLU A 120 -10.65 -19.11 6.01
CA GLU A 120 -11.68 -19.44 5.01
C GLU A 120 -11.10 -19.67 3.61
N LYS A 121 -9.77 -19.71 3.49
CA LYS A 121 -9.03 -19.96 2.24
C LYS A 121 -9.39 -18.99 1.12
N ALA A 122 -9.69 -17.73 1.46
CA ALA A 122 -9.84 -16.68 0.47
C ALA A 122 -8.53 -16.51 -0.32
N ASP A 123 -8.65 -16.30 -1.62
CA ASP A 123 -7.50 -15.93 -2.46
C ASP A 123 -7.31 -14.43 -2.37
N PHE A 124 -6.31 -14.00 -1.59
CA PHE A 124 -5.99 -12.60 -1.43
C PHE A 124 -4.49 -12.35 -1.35
N GLU A 125 -4.11 -11.13 -1.69
CA GLU A 125 -2.75 -10.63 -1.59
C GLU A 125 -2.72 -9.14 -1.22
N VAL A 126 -1.64 -8.75 -0.54
CA VAL A 126 -1.40 -7.38 -0.08
C VAL A 126 -0.15 -6.85 -0.78
N LEU A 127 -0.28 -5.75 -1.49
CA LEU A 127 0.88 -5.08 -2.07
C LEU A 127 1.67 -4.39 -0.96
N HIS A 128 2.98 -4.61 -0.97
CA HIS A 128 3.90 -3.96 -0.06
C HIS A 128 3.85 -2.43 -0.30
N SER A 129 3.59 -1.68 0.76
CA SER A 129 3.53 -0.22 0.74
C SER A 129 4.58 0.41 1.64
N ASN A 130 4.71 1.75 1.58
CA ASN A 130 5.61 2.47 2.48
C ASN A 130 5.17 2.36 3.95
N HIS A 131 3.87 2.41 4.25
CA HIS A 131 3.33 2.18 5.59
C HIS A 131 3.51 0.72 6.03
N GLY A 132 3.19 -0.25 5.17
CA GLY A 132 3.47 -1.67 5.43
C GLY A 132 4.95 -1.95 5.68
N ALA A 133 5.87 -1.24 5.00
CA ALA A 133 7.29 -1.32 5.27
C ALA A 133 7.67 -0.79 6.67
N GLN A 134 7.02 0.27 7.16
CA GLN A 134 7.22 0.73 8.54
C GLN A 134 6.75 -0.30 9.55
N PHE A 135 5.59 -0.92 9.32
CA PHE A 135 5.08 -2.01 10.15
C PHE A 135 6.09 -3.17 10.21
N LEU A 136 6.55 -3.65 9.05
CA LEU A 136 7.49 -4.79 8.98
C LEU A 136 8.86 -4.47 9.58
N LYS A 137 9.31 -3.22 9.48
CA LYS A 137 10.53 -2.78 10.15
C LYS A 137 10.38 -2.79 11.66
N GLN A 138 9.24 -2.35 12.20
CA GLN A 138 8.95 -2.46 13.64
C GLN A 138 8.79 -3.92 14.08
N TYR A 139 8.20 -4.76 13.22
CA TYR A 139 8.06 -6.19 13.47
C TYR A 139 9.41 -6.89 13.64
N ASP A 140 10.34 -6.64 12.72
CA ASP A 140 11.66 -7.27 12.67
C ASP A 140 12.57 -6.91 13.86
N ILE A 141 12.44 -5.68 14.39
CA ILE A 141 13.19 -5.21 15.56
C ILE A 141 12.49 -5.52 16.91
N GLY A 142 11.28 -6.07 16.87
CA GLY A 142 10.39 -6.29 18.02
C GLY A 142 9.26 -5.26 18.09
N LEU A 143 8.00 -5.74 18.06
CA LEU A 143 6.81 -4.87 18.09
C LEU A 143 6.67 -4.10 19.42
N ASP A 144 7.20 -4.65 20.50
CA ASP A 144 7.26 -4.08 21.85
C ASP A 144 8.43 -3.10 22.04
N ASN A 145 9.28 -2.92 21.02
CA ASN A 145 10.41 -2.01 21.10
C ASN A 145 9.98 -0.56 20.84
N GLU A 146 9.54 0.12 21.89
CA GLU A 146 9.09 1.51 21.83
C GLU A 146 10.14 2.44 21.18
N ASN A 147 11.43 2.22 21.44
CA ASN A 147 12.54 3.12 21.12
C ASN A 147 12.78 3.38 19.63
N MET A 148 12.08 2.67 18.74
CA MET A 148 12.38 2.68 17.31
C MET A 148 11.19 2.95 16.39
N THR A 149 10.02 3.29 16.95
CA THR A 149 8.89 3.70 16.11
C THR A 149 9.25 4.93 15.28
N LEU A 150 9.05 4.83 13.97
CA LEU A 150 9.47 5.85 13.00
C LEU A 150 8.49 7.04 12.98
N TYR A 151 7.25 6.84 13.43
CA TYR A 151 6.21 7.86 13.51
C TYR A 151 6.19 8.56 14.87
N ARG A 152 7.25 9.29 15.23
CA ARG A 152 7.28 10.05 16.49
C ARG A 152 6.93 11.53 16.31
N GLY A 153 6.50 12.16 17.41
CA GLY A 153 6.25 13.60 17.47
C GLY A 153 5.20 14.05 16.45
N ALA A 154 5.59 14.97 15.56
CA ALA A 154 4.69 15.53 14.55
C ALA A 154 4.15 14.50 13.53
N HIS A 155 4.79 13.33 13.43
CA HIS A 155 4.40 12.28 12.49
C HIS A 155 3.57 11.15 13.11
N HIS A 156 3.26 11.23 14.41
CA HIS A 156 2.53 10.19 15.14
C HIS A 156 1.19 9.81 14.49
N SER A 157 0.45 10.78 13.97
CA SER A 157 -0.83 10.53 13.29
C SER A 157 -0.71 9.76 11.98
N PHE A 158 0.48 9.66 11.38
CA PHE A 158 0.70 8.87 10.16
C PHE A 158 0.94 7.38 10.44
N GLY A 159 1.08 6.97 11.69
CA GLY A 159 1.22 5.56 12.08
C GLY A 159 0.41 5.22 13.32
N LEU A 160 -0.73 5.91 13.51
CA LEU A 160 -1.55 5.81 14.71
C LEU A 160 -2.00 4.38 14.99
N SER A 161 -2.36 3.64 13.95
CA SER A 161 -2.80 2.24 14.04
C SER A 161 -1.74 1.31 14.65
N LEU A 162 -0.47 1.50 14.28
CA LEU A 162 0.66 0.76 14.87
C LEU A 162 0.89 1.17 16.33
N HIS A 163 0.89 2.47 16.62
CA HIS A 163 1.07 2.96 17.99
C HIS A 163 0.00 2.46 18.94
N ASN A 164 -1.25 2.46 18.51
CA ASN A 164 -2.34 1.96 19.33
C ASN A 164 -2.24 0.44 19.53
N MET A 165 -1.72 -0.32 18.57
CA MET A 165 -1.44 -1.74 18.80
C MET A 165 -0.33 -1.94 19.83
N GLN A 166 0.70 -1.09 19.82
CA GLN A 166 1.76 -1.10 20.85
C GLN A 166 1.23 -0.79 22.24
N ASP A 167 0.36 0.22 22.38
CA ASP A 167 -0.30 0.52 23.67
C ASP A 167 -1.04 -0.72 24.24
N LEU A 168 -1.63 -1.56 23.39
CA LEU A 168 -2.26 -2.81 23.84
C LEU A 168 -1.26 -3.85 24.33
N LEU A 169 -0.07 -3.91 23.75
CA LEU A 169 1.04 -4.77 24.21
C LEU A 169 1.56 -4.27 25.56
N ASP A 170 1.81 -2.96 25.67
CA ASP A 170 2.35 -2.32 26.87
C ASP A 170 1.41 -2.45 28.08
N ARG A 171 0.10 -2.45 27.83
CA ARG A 171 -0.95 -2.67 28.84
C ARG A 171 -1.32 -4.14 29.04
N GLU A 172 -0.59 -5.06 28.42
CA GLU A 172 -0.79 -6.51 28.50
C GLU A 172 -2.23 -6.96 28.13
N LEU A 173 -2.91 -6.19 27.27
CA LEU A 173 -4.25 -6.54 26.79
C LEU A 173 -4.20 -7.63 25.71
N ILE A 174 -3.10 -7.65 24.95
CA ILE A 174 -2.71 -8.67 23.98
C ILE A 174 -1.27 -9.11 24.24
N SER A 175 -0.86 -10.23 23.66
CA SER A 175 0.53 -10.72 23.80
C SER A 175 1.33 -10.54 22.51
N LEU A 176 2.65 -10.35 22.63
CA LEU A 176 3.54 -10.30 21.48
C LEU A 176 3.41 -11.59 20.64
N GLN A 177 3.34 -12.75 21.30
CA GLN A 177 3.20 -14.05 20.62
C GLN A 177 1.92 -14.13 19.78
N GLU A 178 0.81 -13.57 20.26
CA GLU A 178 -0.45 -13.52 19.51
C GLU A 178 -0.28 -12.68 18.24
N VAL A 179 0.29 -11.48 18.34
CA VAL A 179 0.48 -10.60 17.18
C VAL A 179 1.50 -11.18 16.19
N THR A 180 2.63 -11.70 16.66
CA THR A 180 3.61 -12.42 15.84
C THR A 180 2.95 -13.58 15.09
N GLY A 181 2.10 -14.36 15.77
CA GLY A 181 1.34 -15.43 15.14
C GLY A 181 0.43 -14.95 14.00
N LEU A 182 -0.29 -13.83 14.20
CA LEU A 182 -1.12 -13.23 13.16
C LEU A 182 -0.30 -12.76 11.96
N VAL A 183 0.83 -12.09 12.21
CA VAL A 183 1.71 -11.57 11.16
C VAL A 183 2.32 -12.70 10.34
N ASP A 184 2.95 -13.68 11.00
CA ASP A 184 3.63 -14.80 10.33
C ASP A 184 2.67 -15.67 9.53
N GLN A 185 1.48 -15.93 10.05
CA GLN A 185 0.56 -16.90 9.46
C GLN A 185 -0.40 -16.27 8.44
N HIS A 186 -0.71 -14.98 8.56
CA HIS A 186 -1.80 -14.36 7.82
C HIS A 186 -1.40 -13.13 7.02
N TYR A 187 -0.33 -12.43 7.39
CA TYR A 187 0.13 -11.23 6.69
C TYR A 187 1.32 -11.52 5.76
N LEU A 188 2.45 -11.96 6.31
CA LEU A 188 3.69 -12.16 5.54
C LEU A 188 3.51 -13.03 4.29
N PRO A 189 2.81 -14.18 4.34
CA PRO A 189 2.64 -15.06 3.17
C PRO A 189 1.85 -14.42 2.03
N ARG A 190 1.18 -13.29 2.29
CA ARG A 190 0.26 -12.60 1.39
C ARG A 190 0.88 -11.39 0.73
N LEU A 191 2.08 -10.98 1.16
CA LEU A 191 2.77 -9.82 0.61
C LEU A 191 3.23 -10.03 -0.83
N LYS A 192 3.11 -8.99 -1.66
CA LYS A 192 3.63 -8.96 -3.04
C LYS A 192 4.28 -7.60 -3.27
N LEU A 193 5.34 -7.53 -4.06
CA LEU A 193 5.93 -6.24 -4.47
C LEU A 193 5.12 -5.60 -5.59
N LEU A 194 4.70 -6.42 -6.54
CA LEU A 194 3.81 -6.07 -7.65
C LEU A 194 2.84 -7.21 -7.84
N SER A 195 1.61 -6.91 -8.24
CA SER A 195 0.64 -7.92 -8.69
C SER A 195 0.26 -7.65 -10.15
N TYR A 196 -0.55 -8.53 -10.72
CA TYR A 196 -1.09 -8.33 -12.04
C TYR A 196 -2.46 -9.00 -12.25
N ILE A 197 -3.14 -8.57 -13.30
CA ILE A 197 -4.31 -9.23 -13.90
C ILE A 197 -4.02 -9.40 -15.40
N VAL A 198 -4.21 -10.62 -15.92
CA VAL A 198 -4.09 -10.90 -17.37
C VAL A 198 -5.47 -11.11 -17.97
N GLU A 199 -5.85 -10.27 -18.93
CA GLU A 199 -7.13 -10.37 -19.66
C GLU A 199 -6.91 -10.13 -21.15
N ASN A 200 -7.33 -11.05 -22.00
CA ASN A 200 -7.27 -10.91 -23.47
C ASN A 200 -5.87 -10.48 -23.97
N ASP A 201 -4.82 -11.12 -23.43
CA ASP A 201 -3.42 -10.82 -23.72
C ASP A 201 -2.96 -9.40 -23.32
N GLN A 202 -3.73 -8.72 -22.45
CA GLN A 202 -3.35 -7.48 -21.81
C GLN A 202 -2.92 -7.75 -20.37
N LEU A 203 -1.79 -7.16 -19.98
CA LEU A 203 -1.28 -7.20 -18.63
C LEU A 203 -1.70 -5.92 -17.91
N LYS A 204 -2.31 -6.05 -16.74
CA LYS A 204 -2.54 -4.93 -15.83
C LYS A 204 -1.68 -5.14 -14.61
N ILE A 205 -0.67 -4.31 -14.39
CA ILE A 205 0.22 -4.39 -13.22
C ILE A 205 -0.42 -3.60 -12.09
N LEU A 206 -0.61 -4.23 -10.93
CA LEU A 206 -1.05 -3.59 -9.70
C LEU A 206 0.18 -3.24 -8.87
N SER A 207 0.27 -2.00 -8.39
CA SER A 207 1.37 -1.53 -7.55
C SER A 207 0.85 -0.58 -6.48
N HIS A 208 1.57 -0.45 -5.36
CA HIS A 208 1.21 0.52 -4.33
C HIS A 208 1.35 1.97 -4.84
N ALA A 209 2.57 2.36 -5.21
CA ALA A 209 2.86 3.61 -5.89
C ALA A 209 2.90 3.42 -7.43
N PRO A 210 2.82 4.49 -8.24
CA PRO A 210 2.91 4.38 -9.70
C PRO A 210 4.24 3.74 -10.15
N VAL A 211 4.19 2.82 -11.12
CA VAL A 211 5.41 2.18 -11.65
C VAL A 211 5.49 2.20 -13.17
N ASP A 212 6.70 2.39 -13.68
CA ASP A 212 7.02 2.34 -15.10
C ASP A 212 7.87 1.11 -15.47
N GLU A 213 8.13 0.96 -16.76
CA GLU A 213 8.94 -0.13 -17.29
C GLU A 213 10.36 -0.18 -16.69
N SER A 214 10.97 1.00 -16.50
CA SER A 214 12.33 1.12 -15.96
C SER A 214 12.40 0.54 -14.55
N ARG A 215 11.40 0.85 -13.72
CA ARG A 215 11.29 0.29 -12.36
C ARG A 215 11.10 -1.21 -12.36
N VAL A 216 10.27 -1.75 -13.24
CA VAL A 216 10.08 -3.21 -13.33
C VAL A 216 11.35 -3.91 -13.83
N LYS A 217 12.10 -3.31 -14.76
CA LYS A 217 13.43 -3.79 -15.18
C LYS A 217 14.42 -3.79 -14.01
N ASN A 218 14.48 -2.69 -13.27
CA ASN A 218 15.35 -2.55 -12.11
C ASN A 218 14.98 -3.55 -11.01
N LEU A 219 13.69 -3.82 -10.81
CA LEU A 219 13.21 -4.81 -9.87
C LEU A 219 13.62 -6.22 -10.28
N ALA A 220 13.43 -6.58 -11.56
CA ALA A 220 13.86 -7.87 -12.08
C ALA A 220 15.37 -8.07 -11.90
N ALA A 221 16.17 -7.07 -12.25
CA ALA A 221 17.63 -7.09 -12.03
C ALA A 221 18.00 -7.19 -10.54
N LEU A 222 17.31 -6.47 -9.66
CA LEU A 222 17.53 -6.53 -8.22
C LEU A 222 17.33 -7.95 -7.67
N PHE A 223 16.33 -8.68 -8.17
CA PHE A 223 16.04 -10.04 -7.74
C PHE A 223 16.76 -11.13 -8.55
N GLY A 224 17.67 -10.77 -9.47
CA GLY A 224 18.36 -11.74 -10.32
C GLY A 224 17.43 -12.49 -11.28
N VAL A 225 16.32 -11.86 -11.68
CA VAL A 225 15.34 -12.41 -12.61
C VAL A 225 15.53 -11.79 -13.99
N THR A 226 15.56 -12.62 -15.03
CA THR A 226 15.63 -12.16 -16.42
C THR A 226 14.36 -11.38 -16.79
N TYR A 227 14.53 -10.10 -17.13
CA TYR A 227 13.43 -9.27 -17.62
C TYR A 227 12.95 -9.73 -19.01
N THR A 228 11.64 -9.78 -19.22
CA THR A 228 11.01 -10.12 -20.50
C THR A 228 9.79 -9.23 -20.76
N GLU A 229 9.51 -8.99 -22.04
CA GLU A 229 8.32 -8.27 -22.52
C GLU A 229 7.72 -8.95 -23.76
N ALA A 230 8.03 -10.23 -23.96
CA ALA A 230 7.61 -10.98 -25.15
C ALA A 230 6.09 -11.18 -25.22
N SER A 231 5.43 -11.37 -24.08
CA SER A 231 3.97 -11.50 -23.94
C SER A 231 3.49 -11.07 -22.56
N ALA A 232 2.18 -10.89 -22.40
CA ALA A 232 1.58 -10.64 -21.08
C ALA A 232 1.82 -11.79 -20.10
N GLN A 233 1.83 -13.03 -20.59
CA GLN A 233 2.03 -14.23 -19.77
C GLN A 233 3.50 -14.38 -19.35
N ASP A 234 4.45 -14.03 -20.21
CA ASP A 234 5.88 -14.05 -19.86
C ASP A 234 6.20 -13.00 -18.79
N MET A 235 5.61 -11.80 -18.91
CA MET A 235 5.72 -10.77 -17.88
C MET A 235 5.06 -11.19 -16.57
N ALA A 236 3.87 -11.80 -16.61
CA ALA A 236 3.20 -12.35 -15.43
C ALA A 236 4.09 -13.40 -14.72
N ALA A 237 4.64 -14.36 -15.47
CA ALA A 237 5.55 -15.38 -14.93
C ALA A 237 6.85 -14.78 -14.37
N MET A 238 7.35 -13.69 -14.94
CA MET A 238 8.47 -12.94 -14.38
C MET A 238 8.09 -12.28 -13.03
N LEU A 239 6.92 -11.65 -12.93
CA LEU A 239 6.44 -11.05 -11.69
C LEU A 239 6.20 -12.11 -10.59
N ASP A 240 5.68 -13.28 -10.96
CA ASP A 240 5.55 -14.42 -10.05
C ASP A 240 6.91 -14.84 -9.48
N ARG A 241 7.94 -14.94 -10.31
CA ARG A 241 9.30 -15.27 -9.86
C ARG A 241 9.83 -14.25 -8.87
N ILE A 242 9.71 -12.95 -9.18
CA ILE A 242 10.11 -11.86 -8.27
C ILE A 242 9.40 -12.01 -6.92
N ASN A 243 8.08 -12.19 -6.93
CA ASN A 243 7.30 -12.31 -5.70
C ASN A 243 7.61 -13.58 -4.91
N ASN A 244 7.90 -14.70 -5.57
CA ASN A 244 8.28 -15.94 -4.90
C ASN A 244 9.64 -15.79 -4.22
N ILE A 245 10.61 -15.12 -4.86
CA ILE A 245 11.88 -14.79 -4.24
C ILE A 245 11.65 -13.89 -3.02
N PHE A 246 10.91 -12.80 -3.18
CA PHE A 246 10.56 -11.88 -2.10
C PHE A 246 9.93 -12.63 -0.91
N GLN A 247 8.99 -13.54 -1.17
CA GLN A 247 8.35 -14.38 -0.15
C GLN A 247 9.33 -15.30 0.59
N ILE A 248 10.28 -15.91 -0.13
CA ILE A 248 11.34 -16.71 0.51
C ILE A 248 12.17 -15.83 1.44
N LEU A 249 12.52 -14.61 1.03
CA LEU A 249 13.34 -13.71 1.84
C LEU A 249 12.58 -13.14 3.06
N CYS A 250 11.27 -12.96 2.97
CA CYS A 250 10.42 -12.60 4.11
C CYS A 250 10.39 -13.66 5.22
N GLN A 251 10.75 -14.91 4.93
CA GLN A 251 10.83 -15.99 5.93
C GLN A 251 12.13 -15.95 6.77
N GLY A 252 12.97 -14.93 6.58
CA GLY A 252 14.22 -14.75 7.31
C GLY A 252 15.46 -15.21 6.53
N PRO A 253 16.65 -15.11 7.14
CA PRO A 253 17.91 -15.38 6.47
C PRO A 253 17.99 -16.83 5.98
N LEU A 254 18.71 -17.02 4.87
CA LEU A 254 19.06 -18.31 4.32
C LEU A 254 20.42 -18.76 4.82
N ASP A 255 20.49 -20.03 5.21
CA ASP A 255 21.73 -20.70 5.55
C ASP A 255 21.71 -22.16 5.04
N SER A 256 22.82 -22.86 5.20
CA SER A 256 22.98 -24.24 4.75
C SER A 256 22.17 -25.27 5.53
N SER A 257 21.50 -24.90 6.62
CA SER A 257 20.54 -25.77 7.33
C SER A 257 19.18 -25.86 6.62
N GLN A 258 18.95 -25.05 5.58
CA GLN A 258 17.67 -24.93 4.88
C GLN A 258 17.78 -25.29 3.38
N PRO A 259 18.21 -26.51 3.03
CA PRO A 259 18.53 -26.89 1.65
C PRO A 259 17.35 -26.73 0.67
N ASP A 260 16.11 -26.97 1.12
CA ASP A 260 14.93 -26.84 0.27
C ASP A 260 14.64 -25.38 -0.12
N ARG A 261 14.81 -24.44 0.82
CA ARG A 261 14.66 -23.00 0.55
C ARG A 261 15.76 -22.51 -0.40
N VAL A 262 17.01 -22.94 -0.19
CA VAL A 262 18.14 -22.58 -1.06
C VAL A 262 17.94 -23.15 -2.47
N LYS A 263 17.48 -24.39 -2.58
CA LYS A 263 17.20 -25.05 -3.86
C LYS A 263 16.11 -24.33 -4.64
N GLU A 264 15.01 -23.96 -3.99
CA GLU A 264 13.94 -23.22 -4.64
C GLU A 264 14.39 -21.82 -5.07
N LEU A 265 15.14 -21.11 -4.22
CA LEU A 265 15.67 -19.80 -4.57
C LEU A 265 16.66 -19.88 -5.75
N ALA A 266 17.55 -20.87 -5.76
CA ALA A 266 18.47 -21.10 -6.88
C ALA A 266 17.69 -21.33 -8.19
N ARG A 267 16.61 -22.11 -8.16
CA ARG A 267 15.74 -22.35 -9.31
C ARG A 267 15.09 -21.05 -9.82
N LEU A 268 14.59 -20.21 -8.91
CA LEU A 268 13.93 -18.94 -9.26
C LEU A 268 14.89 -17.91 -9.86
N CYS A 269 16.15 -17.88 -9.38
CA CYS A 269 17.21 -17.02 -9.89
C CYS A 269 18.01 -17.62 -11.06
N GLU A 270 17.57 -18.77 -11.60
CA GLU A 270 18.25 -19.47 -12.70
C GLU A 270 19.73 -19.84 -12.39
N VAL A 271 20.02 -20.12 -11.11
CA VAL A 271 21.32 -20.56 -10.62
C VAL A 271 21.35 -22.09 -10.47
N GLU A 272 22.42 -22.72 -10.93
CA GLU A 272 22.63 -24.16 -10.74
C GLU A 272 22.78 -24.51 -9.25
N TYR A 273 21.88 -25.35 -8.75
CA TYR A 273 21.95 -25.94 -7.40
C TYR A 273 22.84 -27.18 -7.43
N SER A 274 24.01 -27.09 -6.80
CA SER A 274 25.02 -28.16 -6.79
C SER A 274 24.98 -29.03 -5.53
N GLY A 275 23.88 -29.05 -4.77
CA GLY A 275 23.83 -29.56 -3.39
C GLY A 275 24.27 -31.02 -3.17
N GLY A 276 24.38 -31.41 -1.90
CA GLY A 276 24.88 -32.73 -1.47
C GLY A 276 25.70 -32.65 -0.18
N SER A 277 26.30 -31.49 0.06
CA SER A 277 27.04 -31.12 1.26
C SER A 277 26.78 -29.66 1.67
N ILE A 278 27.08 -29.30 2.93
CA ILE A 278 26.99 -27.92 3.44
C ILE A 278 27.81 -26.95 2.56
N MET A 279 29.01 -27.35 2.16
CA MET A 279 29.91 -26.52 1.35
C MET A 279 29.32 -26.19 -0.04
N GLU A 280 28.63 -27.14 -0.67
CA GLU A 280 27.96 -26.92 -1.96
C GLU A 280 26.71 -26.03 -1.81
N ILE A 281 25.99 -26.14 -0.69
CA ILE A 281 24.87 -25.25 -0.39
C ILE A 281 25.37 -23.82 -0.17
N ASP A 282 26.43 -23.63 0.61
CA ASP A 282 27.06 -22.31 0.82
C ASP A 282 27.59 -21.71 -0.50
N GLN A 283 28.14 -22.56 -1.38
CA GLN A 283 28.55 -22.12 -2.71
C GLN A 283 27.36 -21.68 -3.56
N THR A 284 26.22 -22.37 -3.46
CA THR A 284 24.99 -21.99 -4.14
C THR A 284 24.46 -20.65 -3.60
N ILE A 285 24.46 -20.45 -2.28
CA ILE A 285 24.10 -19.17 -1.65
C ILE A 285 24.98 -18.03 -2.18
N ARG A 286 26.30 -18.23 -2.28
CA ARG A 286 27.21 -17.23 -2.87
C ARG A 286 26.88 -16.91 -4.33
N LYS A 287 26.51 -17.91 -5.13
CA LYS A 287 26.08 -17.70 -6.52
C LYS A 287 24.77 -16.91 -6.59
N ILE A 288 23.80 -17.21 -5.72
CA ILE A 288 22.55 -16.46 -5.60
C ILE A 288 22.84 -14.99 -5.28
N ASN A 289 23.62 -14.72 -4.22
CA ASN A 289 24.01 -13.35 -3.86
C ASN A 289 24.75 -12.62 -4.99
N ALA A 290 25.48 -13.33 -5.85
CA ALA A 290 26.19 -12.74 -6.98
C ALA A 290 25.27 -12.34 -8.16
N VAL A 291 24.08 -12.94 -8.30
CA VAL A 291 23.11 -12.58 -9.35
C VAL A 291 22.06 -11.58 -8.86
N MET A 292 21.85 -11.47 -7.55
CA MET A 292 20.99 -10.44 -6.98
C MET A 292 21.68 -9.07 -7.04
N GLY A 293 20.88 -8.02 -7.14
CA GLY A 293 21.37 -6.65 -7.18
C GLY A 293 21.99 -6.21 -5.86
N ALA A 294 22.81 -5.16 -5.93
CA ALA A 294 23.44 -4.58 -4.76
C ALA A 294 22.40 -4.21 -3.68
N GLY A 295 22.67 -4.61 -2.44
CA GLY A 295 21.81 -4.34 -1.30
C GLY A 295 20.96 -5.53 -0.83
N ILE A 296 20.95 -6.65 -1.56
CA ILE A 296 20.35 -7.91 -1.08
C ILE A 296 21.47 -8.89 -0.72
N ASP A 297 21.59 -9.21 0.56
CA ASP A 297 22.34 -10.37 1.04
C ASP A 297 21.36 -11.32 1.72
N VAL A 298 21.11 -12.46 1.08
CA VAL A 298 20.11 -13.44 1.53
C VAL A 298 20.49 -14.11 2.86
N THR A 299 21.73 -13.93 3.33
CA THR A 299 22.23 -14.49 4.58
C THR A 299 22.10 -13.56 5.77
N GLN A 300 21.83 -12.27 5.54
CA GLN A 300 21.72 -11.30 6.62
C GLN A 300 20.35 -11.37 7.27
N PRO A 301 20.26 -11.26 8.61
CA PRO A 301 19.00 -11.02 9.28
C PRO A 301 18.42 -9.66 8.88
N GLY A 302 17.12 -9.50 9.11
CA GLY A 302 16.43 -8.24 8.89
C GLY A 302 16.27 -7.85 7.43
N PHE A 303 16.01 -8.82 6.55
CA PHE A 303 15.65 -8.54 5.16
C PHE A 303 14.51 -7.51 5.04
N LEU A 304 13.51 -7.61 5.92
CA LEU A 304 12.39 -6.65 5.98
C LEU A 304 12.84 -5.22 6.32
N GLN A 305 13.87 -5.07 7.15
CA GLN A 305 14.48 -3.76 7.41
C GLN A 305 15.24 -3.27 6.18
N GLN A 306 16.05 -4.14 5.56
CA GLN A 306 16.91 -3.80 4.43
C GLN A 306 16.09 -3.41 3.19
N ILE A 307 15.01 -4.14 2.89
CA ILE A 307 14.24 -3.92 1.68
C ILE A 307 13.63 -2.51 1.62
N SER A 308 13.27 -1.95 2.78
CA SER A 308 12.69 -0.60 2.87
C SER A 308 13.67 0.54 2.52
N VAL A 309 14.98 0.26 2.52
CA VAL A 309 16.04 1.25 2.23
C VAL A 309 16.77 0.99 0.91
N ILE A 310 16.43 -0.09 0.20
CA ILE A 310 16.96 -0.33 -1.15
C ILE A 310 16.32 0.71 -2.08
N PRO A 311 17.09 1.59 -2.74
CA PRO A 311 16.52 2.70 -3.51
C PRO A 311 15.51 2.26 -4.57
N GLN A 312 15.74 1.12 -5.22
CA GLN A 312 14.84 0.54 -6.21
C GLN A 312 13.48 0.17 -5.61
N ILE A 313 13.46 -0.31 -4.37
CA ILE A 313 12.22 -0.64 -3.65
C ILE A 313 11.60 0.62 -3.05
N GLU A 314 12.39 1.49 -2.44
CA GLU A 314 11.91 2.76 -1.89
C GLU A 314 11.12 3.57 -2.93
N VAL A 315 11.61 3.58 -4.18
CA VAL A 315 10.94 4.18 -5.34
C VAL A 315 9.63 3.48 -5.70
N LEU A 316 9.50 2.17 -5.51
CA LEU A 316 8.23 1.44 -5.72
C LEU A 316 7.20 1.74 -4.62
N LEU A 317 7.67 2.14 -3.43
CA LEU A 317 6.81 2.35 -2.26
C LEU A 317 6.41 3.81 -2.05
N ASN A 318 7.27 4.78 -2.40
CA ASN A 318 7.06 6.18 -2.01
C ASN A 318 6.81 7.15 -3.18
N ASP A 319 6.98 6.71 -4.41
CA ASP A 319 7.08 7.65 -5.51
C ASP A 319 5.80 8.40 -5.83
N ARG A 320 6.01 9.65 -6.22
CA ARG A 320 4.96 10.54 -6.72
C ARG A 320 5.06 10.65 -8.23
N TYR A 321 3.98 11.06 -8.88
CA TYR A 321 3.99 11.29 -10.33
C TYR A 321 5.04 12.33 -10.78
N SER A 322 5.45 13.25 -9.91
CA SER A 322 6.52 14.20 -10.17
C SER A 322 7.83 13.52 -10.57
N ASP A 323 8.10 12.33 -10.02
CA ASP A 323 9.34 11.61 -10.26
C ASP A 323 9.27 10.82 -11.57
N LEU A 324 8.09 10.31 -11.93
CA LEU A 324 7.85 9.75 -13.27
C LEU A 324 8.00 10.80 -14.38
N LYS A 325 7.58 12.05 -14.16
CA LYS A 325 7.72 13.14 -15.15
C LYS A 325 9.18 13.46 -15.48
N LYS A 326 10.09 13.40 -14.51
CA LYS A 326 11.54 13.61 -14.73
C LYS A 326 12.10 12.54 -15.66
N THR A 327 11.72 11.28 -15.45
CA THR A 327 12.10 10.16 -16.31
C THR A 327 11.51 10.30 -17.71
N ALA A 328 10.21 10.62 -17.82
CA ALA A 328 9.53 10.76 -19.11
C ALA A 328 10.09 11.92 -19.96
N ALA A 329 10.41 13.07 -19.35
CA ALA A 329 11.01 14.21 -20.05
C ALA A 329 12.34 13.84 -20.73
N SER A 330 13.11 12.92 -20.15
CA SER A 330 14.36 12.43 -20.73
C SER A 330 14.18 11.55 -21.98
N MET A 331 12.98 11.01 -22.21
CA MET A 331 12.68 10.08 -23.32
C MET A 331 12.05 10.75 -24.57
N THR A 332 11.80 12.07 -24.53
CA THR A 332 10.99 12.79 -25.54
C THR A 332 11.64 13.03 -26.93
N SER A 333 12.68 12.29 -27.32
CA SER A 333 13.34 12.49 -28.62
C SER A 333 12.88 11.54 -29.74
N HIS A 334 11.95 10.61 -29.49
CA HIS A 334 11.55 9.61 -30.49
C HIS A 334 10.14 9.86 -31.02
N THR A 335 10.03 10.44 -32.23
CA THR A 335 8.79 10.77 -32.94
C THR A 335 8.12 9.57 -33.64
N GLY A 336 8.33 8.36 -33.14
CA GLY A 336 7.72 7.14 -33.67
C GLY A 336 6.29 6.92 -33.15
N THR A 337 5.42 6.35 -33.99
CA THR A 337 4.14 5.77 -33.56
C THR A 337 4.39 4.73 -32.47
N VAL A 338 4.03 5.04 -31.23
CA VAL A 338 4.14 4.10 -30.10
C VAL A 338 3.16 2.96 -30.36
N PRO A 339 3.61 1.69 -30.45
CA PRO A 339 2.69 0.56 -30.63
C PRO A 339 1.69 0.53 -29.46
N PRO A 340 0.46 0.03 -29.67
CA PRO A 340 -0.55 -0.03 -28.61
C PRO A 340 0.02 -0.78 -27.40
N SER A 341 0.00 -0.12 -26.25
CA SER A 341 0.53 -0.67 -25.00
C SER A 341 -0.32 -1.84 -24.52
N PHE A 342 0.27 -3.03 -24.36
CA PHE A 342 -0.41 -4.16 -23.72
C PHE A 342 -0.39 -4.07 -22.17
N VAL A 343 0.33 -3.08 -21.61
CA VAL A 343 0.49 -2.89 -20.16
C VAL A 343 -0.29 -1.68 -19.62
N THR A 344 -1.07 -1.90 -18.56
CA THR A 344 -1.70 -0.84 -17.74
C THR A 344 -1.23 -0.95 -16.30
N ASN A 345 -0.68 0.11 -15.71
CA ASN A 345 -0.41 0.18 -14.28
C ASN A 345 -1.63 0.72 -13.52
N ILE A 346 -2.16 -0.05 -12.58
CA ILE A 346 -3.19 0.35 -11.63
C ILE A 346 -2.50 0.55 -10.28
N HIS A 347 -2.68 1.70 -9.64
CA HIS A 347 -2.02 2.01 -8.37
C HIS A 347 -2.91 2.86 -7.46
N GLY A 348 -2.55 2.98 -6.18
CA GLY A 348 -3.35 3.72 -5.19
C GLY A 348 -2.74 5.05 -4.79
N HIS A 349 -1.45 5.07 -4.48
CA HIS A 349 -0.84 6.24 -3.86
C HIS A 349 -0.55 7.37 -4.86
N VAL A 350 -1.12 8.58 -4.67
CA VAL A 350 -0.65 9.78 -5.38
C VAL A 350 -0.82 11.08 -4.59
N SER A 351 0.21 11.93 -4.65
CA SER A 351 0.11 13.37 -4.39
C SER A 351 -0.95 14.07 -5.26
N THR A 352 -1.35 15.28 -4.89
CA THR A 352 -2.37 16.13 -5.55
C THR A 352 -2.09 16.50 -7.01
N GLU A 353 -1.01 16.00 -7.60
CA GLU A 353 -0.61 16.33 -8.96
C GLU A 353 -1.43 15.58 -10.01
N ALA A 354 -1.99 16.32 -10.97
CA ALA A 354 -2.60 15.73 -12.15
C ALA A 354 -1.54 14.99 -12.99
N PHE A 355 -1.89 13.77 -13.41
CA PHE A 355 -1.13 13.06 -14.43
C PHE A 355 -1.27 13.78 -15.77
N PRO A 356 -0.19 13.99 -16.54
CA PRO A 356 -0.32 14.48 -17.90
C PRO A 356 -0.96 13.39 -18.73
N ALA A 357 -2.20 13.60 -19.17
CA ALA A 357 -2.90 12.68 -20.04
C ALA A 357 -2.00 12.33 -21.26
N SER A 358 -1.54 11.07 -21.31
CA SER A 358 -1.06 10.41 -22.53
C SER A 358 0.15 10.99 -23.27
N ALA A 359 1.08 11.71 -22.63
CA ALA A 359 2.26 12.22 -23.32
C ALA A 359 3.32 11.11 -23.59
N GLY A 360 3.08 10.27 -24.60
CA GLY A 360 4.08 9.38 -25.21
C GLY A 360 4.56 8.19 -24.37
N LEU A 361 3.91 7.89 -23.24
CA LEU A 361 4.29 6.76 -22.40
C LEU A 361 3.83 5.43 -23.02
N LYS A 362 4.72 4.44 -22.99
CA LYS A 362 4.42 3.06 -23.40
C LYS A 362 3.42 2.36 -22.48
N TRP A 363 3.11 2.91 -21.30
CA TRP A 363 2.21 2.31 -20.30
C TRP A 363 1.02 3.24 -20.03
N ARG A 364 -0.16 2.66 -19.82
CA ARG A 364 -1.34 3.39 -19.31
C ARG A 364 -1.34 3.37 -17.79
N TYR A 365 -1.79 4.44 -17.14
CA TYR A 365 -1.86 4.54 -15.68
C TYR A 365 -3.30 4.77 -15.22
N VAL A 366 -3.73 4.07 -14.18
CA VAL A 366 -5.05 4.18 -13.56
C VAL A 366 -4.86 4.33 -12.05
N ASN A 367 -5.24 5.48 -11.51
CA ASN A 367 -5.20 5.73 -10.07
C ASN A 367 -6.51 5.27 -9.42
N LEU A 368 -6.43 4.45 -8.37
CA LEU A 368 -7.56 4.02 -7.56
C LEU A 368 -7.88 4.96 -6.41
N ASP A 369 -6.97 5.84 -5.99
CA ASP A 369 -7.25 6.77 -4.90
C ASP A 369 -7.15 8.20 -5.39
N GLY A 370 -7.76 8.48 -6.55
CA GLY A 370 -7.91 9.85 -7.05
C GLY A 370 -8.26 10.78 -5.88
N ASN A 371 -7.35 11.70 -5.56
CA ASN A 371 -7.27 12.50 -4.33
C ASN A 371 -8.61 13.03 -3.78
N LEU A 372 -9.43 12.18 -3.15
CA LEU A 372 -10.80 12.53 -2.78
C LEU A 372 -11.11 12.34 -1.28
N GLY A 373 -10.11 12.13 -0.42
CA GLY A 373 -10.39 11.79 0.98
C GLY A 373 -9.37 12.15 2.06
N LYS A 374 -8.08 12.37 1.73
CA LYS A 374 -7.04 12.70 2.74
C LYS A 374 -7.32 14.08 3.38
N GLY A 375 -8.27 14.15 4.31
CA GLY A 375 -8.72 15.37 4.99
C GLY A 375 -10.20 15.45 5.47
N LYS A 376 -11.10 14.53 5.09
CA LYS A 376 -12.49 14.53 5.60
C LYS A 376 -12.85 13.21 6.29
N ILE A 377 -12.85 13.22 7.62
CA ILE A 377 -12.95 12.07 8.54
C ILE A 377 -14.22 11.19 8.33
N ASN A 378 -15.27 11.68 7.66
CA ASN A 378 -16.56 11.00 7.55
C ASN A 378 -17.04 10.76 6.11
N GLN A 379 -16.19 10.98 5.09
CA GLN A 379 -16.56 10.74 3.69
C GLN A 379 -15.40 10.04 2.99
N GLU A 380 -15.52 8.73 2.84
CA GLU A 380 -14.54 7.92 2.14
C GLU A 380 -14.96 7.75 0.69
N THR A 381 -13.96 7.67 -0.21
CA THR A 381 -14.23 7.29 -1.60
C THR A 381 -14.10 5.78 -1.71
N TYR A 382 -15.20 5.14 -2.07
CA TYR A 382 -15.21 3.72 -2.39
C TYR A 382 -14.67 3.52 -3.80
N ILE A 383 -13.47 2.98 -3.97
CA ILE A 383 -12.95 2.63 -5.29
C ILE A 383 -12.65 1.15 -5.37
N VAL A 384 -13.42 0.47 -6.23
CA VAL A 384 -13.20 -0.93 -6.57
C VAL A 384 -13.16 -1.08 -8.08
N LEU A 385 -12.13 -1.78 -8.55
CA LEU A 385 -12.10 -2.30 -9.90
C LEU A 385 -12.59 -3.74 -9.91
N THR A 386 -13.55 -4.02 -10.78
CA THR A 386 -14.03 -5.38 -11.06
C THR A 386 -13.73 -5.74 -12.51
N SER A 387 -13.18 -6.93 -12.75
CA SER A 387 -13.04 -7.51 -14.08
C SER A 387 -14.36 -8.15 -14.51
N ASN A 388 -15.24 -7.39 -15.18
CA ASN A 388 -16.38 -7.97 -15.88
C ASN A 388 -15.99 -8.34 -17.32
N HIS A 389 -16.25 -9.59 -17.71
CA HIS A 389 -16.11 -10.09 -19.09
C HIS A 389 -17.20 -9.55 -20.05
N ASP A 390 -18.19 -8.81 -19.56
CA ASP A 390 -19.27 -8.29 -20.39
C ASP A 390 -18.91 -6.91 -21.00
N TYR A 391 -18.61 -6.91 -22.30
CA TYR A 391 -18.12 -5.77 -23.08
C TYR A 391 -19.21 -4.72 -23.34
N LYS A 392 -19.00 -3.45 -22.90
CA LYS A 392 -19.32 -2.23 -23.72
C LYS A 392 -18.99 -0.83 -23.17
N SER A 393 -18.52 -0.59 -21.93
CA SER A 393 -18.64 0.78 -21.34
C SER A 393 -17.38 1.49 -20.80
N ILE A 394 -16.16 1.06 -21.13
CA ILE A 394 -14.95 1.62 -20.47
C ILE A 394 -14.62 3.06 -20.94
N LEU A 395 -14.96 3.45 -22.18
CA LEU A 395 -14.57 4.76 -22.74
C LEU A 395 -15.40 5.96 -22.23
N THR A 396 -16.51 5.74 -21.53
CA THR A 396 -17.41 6.83 -21.09
C THR A 396 -17.13 7.33 -19.67
N MET A 397 -16.33 6.61 -18.86
CA MET A 397 -16.18 6.89 -17.42
C MET A 397 -15.09 7.90 -17.09
N GLU A 398 -13.98 7.94 -17.83
CA GLU A 398 -12.91 8.95 -17.64
C GLU A 398 -13.45 10.38 -17.87
N ALA A 399 -14.36 10.54 -18.82
CA ALA A 399 -15.03 11.81 -19.08
C ALA A 399 -16.07 12.18 -18.01
N ALA A 400 -16.52 11.24 -17.16
CA ALA A 400 -17.48 11.49 -16.09
C ALA A 400 -16.78 11.89 -14.78
N ALA A 401 -15.67 11.24 -14.44
CA ALA A 401 -14.85 11.58 -13.27
C ALA A 401 -14.20 12.97 -13.38
N ALA A 402 -13.78 13.37 -14.59
CA ALA A 402 -13.30 14.73 -14.86
C ALA A 402 -14.41 15.79 -14.82
N ARG A 403 -15.66 15.41 -15.12
CA ARG A 403 -16.81 16.33 -15.10
C ARG A 403 -17.38 16.55 -13.70
N SER A 404 -17.36 15.53 -12.83
CA SER A 404 -17.83 15.66 -11.45
C SER A 404 -16.91 16.51 -10.58
N SER A 405 -15.59 16.43 -10.78
CA SER A 405 -14.61 17.27 -10.07
C SER A 405 -14.73 18.75 -10.47
N HIS A 406 -14.98 19.05 -11.75
CA HIS A 406 -15.22 20.41 -12.22
C HIS A 406 -16.57 20.98 -11.72
N SER A 407 -17.64 20.20 -11.67
CA SER A 407 -18.93 20.70 -11.17
C SER A 407 -18.91 20.98 -9.67
N LEU A 408 -18.17 20.19 -8.89
CA LEU A 408 -17.96 20.42 -7.45
C LEU A 408 -17.17 21.70 -7.16
N GLN A 409 -16.13 21.99 -7.95
CA GLN A 409 -15.38 23.25 -7.81
C GLN A 409 -16.24 24.48 -8.09
N HIS A 410 -17.11 24.44 -9.11
CA HIS A 410 -18.03 25.55 -9.40
C HIS A 410 -19.13 25.71 -8.35
N SER A 411 -19.66 24.61 -7.81
CA SER A 411 -20.67 24.63 -6.74
C SER A 411 -20.14 25.25 -5.44
N VAL A 412 -18.90 24.92 -5.05
CA VAL A 412 -18.29 25.44 -3.82
C VAL A 412 -17.95 26.92 -3.95
N SER A 413 -17.41 27.35 -5.11
CA SER A 413 -17.15 28.77 -5.38
C SER A 413 -18.44 29.61 -5.38
N ALA A 414 -19.52 29.13 -6.01
CA ALA A 414 -20.80 29.83 -6.01
C ALA A 414 -21.46 29.93 -4.62
N SER A 415 -21.26 28.92 -3.77
CA SER A 415 -21.74 28.96 -2.38
C SER A 415 -20.90 29.90 -1.50
N LEU A 416 -19.58 29.99 -1.70
CA LEU A 416 -18.71 30.91 -0.94
C LEU A 416 -18.95 32.38 -1.31
N GLU A 417 -19.31 32.65 -2.56
CA GLU A 417 -19.70 33.98 -3.03
C GLU A 417 -21.04 34.44 -2.42
N LYS A 418 -22.01 33.51 -2.27
CA LYS A 418 -23.31 33.80 -1.62
C LYS A 418 -23.22 34.06 -0.12
N VAL A 419 -22.19 33.59 0.56
CA VAL A 419 -22.00 33.77 2.02
C VAL A 419 -21.05 34.93 2.33
N GLY A 420 -20.59 35.68 1.32
CA GLY A 420 -19.74 36.87 1.51
C GLY A 420 -18.34 36.57 2.04
N LEU A 421 -17.85 35.33 1.87
CA LEU A 421 -16.56 34.86 2.41
C LEU A 421 -15.40 34.98 1.41
N LEU A 422 -15.63 35.51 0.22
CA LEU A 422 -14.56 35.86 -0.73
C LEU A 422 -14.10 37.31 -0.47
N ALA A 423 -13.02 37.45 0.28
CA ALA A 423 -12.32 38.73 0.42
C ALA A 423 -11.67 39.10 -0.93
N HIS A 424 -12.04 40.26 -1.48
CA HIS A 424 -11.33 40.84 -2.62
C HIS A 424 -9.87 41.13 -2.24
N PRO A 425 -8.89 40.89 -3.13
CA PRO A 425 -7.50 41.18 -2.84
C PRO A 425 -7.29 42.68 -2.72
N HIS A 426 -6.92 43.14 -1.52
CA HIS A 426 -6.44 44.49 -1.30
C HIS A 426 -5.11 44.70 -2.05
N LYS A 427 -5.08 45.76 -2.85
CA LYS A 427 -3.89 46.35 -3.47
C LYS A 427 -2.73 46.46 -2.45
N PRO A 428 -1.49 46.07 -2.77
CA PRO A 428 -0.37 46.29 -1.87
C PRO A 428 -0.04 47.78 -1.81
N ALA A 429 0.04 48.31 -0.58
CA ALA A 429 0.58 49.63 -0.30
C ALA A 429 2.12 49.60 -0.40
N ALA A 430 2.69 50.69 -0.93
CA ALA A 430 4.13 50.88 -1.11
C ALA A 430 4.91 50.86 0.23
N PRO A 431 6.18 50.44 0.22
CA PRO A 431 6.97 50.34 1.45
C PRO A 431 7.36 51.74 1.96
N GLN A 432 7.02 52.03 3.21
CA GLN A 432 7.61 53.12 3.96
C GLN A 432 8.93 52.63 4.59
N THR A 433 10.02 53.29 4.19
CA THR A 433 11.32 53.23 4.85
C THR A 433 11.24 53.87 6.23
N THR A 434 11.61 53.11 7.26
CA THR A 434 11.94 53.69 8.57
C THR A 434 13.36 53.24 8.93
N LEU A 435 14.26 54.22 8.99
CA LEU A 435 15.58 54.15 9.58
C LEU A 435 15.44 53.89 11.07
N ILE A 436 16.11 52.88 11.59
CA ILE A 436 16.42 52.76 13.02
C ILE A 436 17.94 52.84 13.14
N GLU A 437 18.37 53.89 13.83
CA GLU A 437 19.75 54.20 14.18
C GLU A 437 20.30 53.16 15.17
N ALA A 438 21.58 52.83 14.98
CA ALA A 438 22.34 51.98 15.88
C ALA A 438 22.92 52.82 17.02
N GLU A 439 22.49 52.56 18.26
CA GLU A 439 23.20 53.01 19.45
C GLU A 439 24.19 51.93 19.92
N LYS A 440 25.44 52.37 20.04
CA LYS A 440 26.55 51.70 20.72
C LYS A 440 26.45 51.96 22.21
N ASP A 441 26.66 50.93 23.03
CA ASP A 441 27.41 51.03 24.29
C ASP A 441 27.81 49.61 24.74
N LYS A 442 29.10 49.25 24.76
CA LYS A 442 30.06 49.45 25.85
C LYS A 442 29.51 49.04 27.23
N ASN A 443 29.87 47.83 27.68
CA ASN A 443 30.66 47.63 28.90
C ASN A 443 30.88 46.15 29.22
N ASN A 444 32.15 45.74 29.18
CA ASN A 444 32.73 44.64 29.92
C ASN A 444 33.30 45.25 31.22
N PRO A 445 33.22 44.59 32.40
CA PRO A 445 34.47 44.00 32.92
C PRO A 445 34.34 42.74 33.82
N SER A 446 35.46 42.01 33.84
CA SER A 446 36.10 41.22 34.94
C SER A 446 35.38 39.98 35.49
N LYS A 447 35.96 38.76 35.39
CA LYS A 447 37.13 38.14 36.07
C LYS A 447 36.91 37.74 37.55
N ASN A 448 37.41 36.52 37.85
CA ASN A 448 37.62 35.82 39.13
C ASN A 448 36.40 34.99 39.60
N VAL A 449 36.48 33.70 39.94
CA VAL A 449 37.57 32.82 40.42
C VAL A 449 37.48 31.46 39.74
#